data_AF-A0A978VFY3-F1
#
_entry.id   AF-A0A978VFY3-F1
#
_cell.length_a   1.000
_cell.length_b   1.000
_cell.length_c   1.000
_cell.angle_alpha   90.00
_cell.angle_beta   90.00
_cell.angle_gamma   90.00
#
_symmetry.space_group_name_H-M   'P 1'
#
loop_
_entity.id
_entity.type
_entity.pdbx_description
1 polymer ?
#
loop_
_entity_poly.entity_id
_entity_poly.type
_entity_poly.pdbx_seq_one_letter_code
_entity_poly.pdbx_strand_id
1 'polypeptide(L)'
;MVLEIVVANSFTFVQPACHDDESSALMQFKDSFAIHKSASLCEPKVLKWKSCGENLSNCCLCDGVQCDGKTGHVIGLYLNSD
;
A
#
# COMPACT_ATOMS: atom_id res chain seq x y z
N MET A 1 10.75 -24.96 13.37
CA MET A 1 11.30 -24.44 14.64
C MET A 1 11.89 -23.08 14.34
N VAL A 2 11.10 -22.02 14.47
CA VAL A 2 11.63 -20.65 14.47
C VAL A 2 11.92 -20.33 15.93
N LEU A 3 13.17 -19.96 16.23
CA LEU A 3 13.61 -19.71 17.60
C LEU A 3 13.23 -18.26 17.94
N GLU A 4 12.09 -18.08 18.60
CA GLU A 4 11.67 -16.79 19.16
C GLU A 4 12.48 -16.54 20.44
N ILE A 5 13.53 -15.72 20.35
CA ILE A 5 14.19 -15.20 21.55
C ILE A 5 13.28 -14.08 22.08
N VAL A 6 12.49 -14.36 23.11
CA VAL A 6 11.69 -13.35 23.80
C VAL A 6 12.63 -12.45 24.60
N VAL A 7 13.12 -11.40 23.95
CA VAL A 7 13.63 -10.20 24.60
C VAL A 7 12.48 -9.19 24.59
N ALA A 8 12.09 -8.70 25.75
CA ALA A 8 11.14 -7.59 25.88
C ALA A 8 11.80 -6.29 25.40
N ASN A 9 12.00 -6.17 24.09
CA ASN A 9 12.24 -4.93 23.38
C ASN A 9 11.12 -4.82 22.37
N SER A 10 10.37 -3.72 22.39
CA SER A 10 9.32 -3.43 21.43
C SER A 10 9.84 -3.69 20.00
N PHE A 11 9.51 -4.84 19.42
CA PHE A 11 9.82 -5.12 18.03
C PHE A 11 8.92 -4.22 17.21
N THR A 12 9.42 -3.06 16.80
CA THR A 12 8.83 -2.36 15.67
C THR A 12 9.06 -3.28 14.49
N PHE A 13 8.01 -4.00 14.06
CA PHE A 13 7.99 -4.65 12.77
C PHE A 13 8.01 -3.53 11.72
N VAL A 14 9.21 -3.05 11.40
CA VAL A 14 9.42 -2.08 10.34
C VAL A 14 9.24 -2.87 9.06
N GLN A 15 8.03 -2.83 8.49
CA GLN A 15 7.80 -3.35 7.15
C GLN A 15 8.76 -2.62 6.21
N PRO A 16 9.48 -3.35 5.34
CA PRO A 16 10.27 -2.73 4.29
C PRO A 16 9.40 -1.76 3.52
N ALA A 17 9.96 -0.60 3.19
CA ALA A 17 9.32 0.29 2.23
C ALA A 17 9.23 -0.40 0.87
N CYS A 18 8.13 -0.19 0.14
CA CYS A 18 8.11 -0.59 -1.26
C CYS A 18 9.14 0.20 -2.06
N HIS A 19 9.52 -0.34 -3.21
CA HIS A 19 10.51 0.30 -4.05
C HIS A 19 9.95 1.56 -4.74
N ASP A 20 10.81 2.54 -5.03
CA ASP A 20 10.40 3.82 -5.64
C ASP A 20 9.73 3.64 -7.02
N ASP A 21 10.16 2.64 -7.79
CA ASP A 21 9.57 2.29 -9.08
C ASP A 21 8.17 1.70 -8.92
N GLU A 22 7.94 0.86 -7.92
CA GLU A 22 6.62 0.32 -7.57
C GLU A 22 5.69 1.43 -7.08
N SER A 23 6.19 2.33 -6.23
CA SER A 23 5.46 3.51 -5.77
C SER A 23 5.07 4.42 -6.94
N SER A 24 6.00 4.64 -7.88
CA SER A 24 5.77 5.43 -9.10
C SER A 24 4.76 4.75 -10.03
N ALA A 25 4.88 3.43 -10.22
CA ALA A 25 3.96 2.65 -11.05
C ALA A 25 2.54 2.66 -10.47
N LEU A 26 2.41 2.60 -9.13
CA LEU A 26 1.12 2.68 -8.44
C LEU A 26 0.43 4.04 -8.69
N MET A 27 1.21 5.12 -8.75
CA MET A 27 0.71 6.46 -9.04
C MET A 27 0.26 6.59 -10.49
N GLN A 28 1.04 6.07 -11.44
CA GLN A 28 0.64 6.01 -12.84
C GLN A 28 -0.62 5.16 -13.03
N PHE A 29 -0.71 4.04 -12.32
CA PHE A 29 -1.89 3.17 -12.31
C PHE A 29 -3.12 3.92 -11.81
N LYS A 30 -3.02 4.63 -10.69
CA LYS A 30 -4.09 5.48 -10.15
C LYS A 30 -4.56 6.53 -11.17
N ASP A 31 -3.63 7.23 -11.81
CA ASP A 31 -3.93 8.28 -12.79
C ASP A 31 -4.49 7.72 -14.11
N SER A 32 -4.24 6.44 -14.41
CA SER A 32 -4.80 5.74 -15.57
C SER A 32 -6.30 5.42 -15.42
N PHE A 33 -6.84 5.40 -14.20
CA PHE A 33 -8.28 5.22 -14.02
C PHE A 33 -9.02 6.51 -14.39
N ALA A 34 -9.91 6.41 -15.38
CA ALA A 34 -10.97 7.40 -15.57
C ALA A 34 -12.02 7.23 -14.47
N ILE A 35 -11.75 7.76 -13.27
CA ILE A 35 -12.68 7.67 -12.14
C ILE A 35 -13.83 8.65 -12.37
N HIS A 36 -14.88 8.15 -13.01
CA HIS A 36 -16.13 8.89 -13.15
C HIS A 36 -16.84 8.91 -11.79
N LYS A 37 -16.60 9.96 -11.00
CA LYS A 37 -17.24 10.17 -9.69
C LYS A 37 -18.77 10.12 -9.74
N SER A 38 -19.37 10.32 -10.91
CA SER A 38 -20.82 10.23 -11.14
C SER A 38 -21.35 8.81 -11.36
N ALA A 39 -20.49 7.81 -11.57
CA ALA A 39 -20.90 6.44 -11.89
C ALA A 39 -21.26 5.59 -10.65
N SER A 40 -20.82 5.99 -9.46
CA SER A 40 -21.10 5.28 -8.21
C SER A 40 -21.28 6.26 -7.04
N LEU A 41 -22.19 5.92 -6.13
CA LEU A 41 -22.30 6.59 -4.82
C LEU A 41 -21.13 6.23 -3.89
N CYS A 42 -20.43 5.14 -4.18
CA CYS A 42 -19.24 4.68 -3.45
C CYS A 42 -17.96 5.29 -4.03
N GLU A 43 -17.01 5.60 -3.16
CA GLU A 43 -15.69 6.12 -3.55
C GLU A 43 -14.70 4.97 -3.74
N PRO A 44 -14.12 4.78 -4.94
CA PRO A 44 -13.12 3.74 -5.17
C PRO A 44 -11.92 3.90 -4.25
N LYS A 45 -11.41 2.80 -3.66
CA LYS A 45 -10.22 2.81 -2.78
C LYS A 45 -9.00 3.49 -3.40
N VAL A 46 -8.85 3.41 -4.72
CA VAL A 46 -7.78 4.07 -5.50
C VAL A 46 -7.71 5.58 -5.29
N LEU A 47 -8.85 6.25 -5.02
CA LEU A 47 -8.86 7.68 -4.70
C LEU A 47 -8.28 8.00 -3.32
N LYS A 48 -8.32 7.02 -2.40
CA LYS A 48 -7.83 7.16 -1.01
C LYS A 48 -6.30 7.03 -0.91
N TRP A 49 -5.62 6.64 -1.99
CA TRP A 49 -4.15 6.53 -2.01
C TRP A 49 -3.41 7.88 -1.87
N LYS A 50 -4.13 9.00 -1.85
CA LYS A 50 -3.56 10.33 -1.56
C LYS A 50 -2.96 10.46 -0.15
N SER A 51 -3.40 9.63 0.80
CA SER A 51 -2.98 9.69 2.21
C SER A 51 -1.95 8.63 2.60
N CYS A 52 -1.31 7.94 1.64
CA CYS A 52 -0.24 6.96 1.90
C CYS A 52 1.10 7.61 2.29
N GLY A 53 1.05 8.49 3.29
CA GLY A 53 2.13 9.39 3.65
C GLY A 53 2.18 10.58 2.69
N GLU A 54 2.13 11.79 3.23
CA GLU A 54 2.27 13.04 2.47
C GLU A 54 3.64 13.13 1.74
N ASN A 55 4.54 12.17 2.01
CA ASN A 55 5.60 11.72 1.13
C ASN A 55 5.47 10.20 1.00
N LEU A 56 5.21 9.70 -0.21
CA LEU A 56 4.89 8.31 -0.60
C LEU A 56 6.05 7.30 -0.39
N SER A 57 6.84 7.46 0.67
CA SER A 57 8.01 6.63 0.94
C SER A 57 7.66 5.18 1.24
N ASN A 58 6.39 4.86 1.53
CA ASN A 58 5.98 3.47 1.70
C ASN A 58 4.55 3.20 1.20
N CYS A 59 4.42 2.83 -0.07
CA CYS A 59 3.14 2.43 -0.67
C CYS A 59 2.50 1.18 -0.04
N CYS A 60 3.25 0.41 0.77
CA CYS A 60 2.67 -0.72 1.53
C CYS A 60 1.70 -0.27 2.62
N LEU A 61 1.69 1.02 2.98
CA LEU A 61 0.72 1.60 3.91
C LEU A 61 -0.57 2.04 3.23
N CYS A 62 -0.67 1.90 1.92
CA CYS A 62 -1.89 2.23 1.18
C CYS A 62 -3.01 1.22 1.43
N ASP A 63 -4.23 1.73 1.60
CA ASP A 63 -5.42 0.88 1.66
C ASP A 63 -5.56 0.10 0.34
N GLY A 64 -5.72 -1.21 0.44
CA GLY A 64 -5.80 -2.10 -0.72
C GLY A 64 -4.47 -2.40 -1.41
N VAL A 65 -3.31 -2.07 -0.84
CA VAL A 65 -2.00 -2.53 -1.34
C VAL A 65 -1.48 -3.65 -0.45
N GLN A 66 -1.06 -4.75 -1.06
CA GLN A 66 -0.42 -5.86 -0.37
C GLN A 66 1.04 -5.96 -0.79
N CYS A 67 1.94 -5.90 0.19
CA CYS A 67 3.37 -6.09 -0.01
C CYS A 67 3.87 -7.42 0.57
N ASP A 68 4.96 -7.93 0.01
CA ASP A 68 5.76 -8.98 0.63
C ASP A 68 6.39 -8.45 1.91
N GLY A 69 6.20 -9.16 3.02
CA GLY A 69 6.65 -8.73 4.34
C GLY A 69 8.17 -8.75 4.54
N LYS A 70 8.95 -9.33 3.61
CA LYS A 70 10.41 -9.42 3.69
C LYS A 70 11.10 -8.49 2.70
N THR A 71 10.57 -8.35 1.49
CA THR A 71 11.19 -7.55 0.43
C THR A 71 10.56 -6.18 0.26
N GLY A 72 9.31 -5.98 0.71
CA GLY A 72 8.56 -4.75 0.46
C GLY A 72 7.92 -4.68 -0.93
N HIS A 73 8.10 -5.71 -1.76
CA HIS A 73 7.54 -5.73 -3.13
C HIS A 73 6.02 -5.76 -3.11
N VAL A 74 5.40 -5.00 -4.01
CA VAL A 74 3.94 -5.04 -4.18
C VAL A 74 3.54 -6.34 -4.87
N ILE A 75 2.78 -7.18 -4.18
CA ILE A 75 2.34 -8.51 -4.67
C ILE A 75 0.83 -8.58 -4.91
N GLY A 76 0.06 -7.54 -4.56
CA GLY A 76 -1.38 -7.52 -4.79
C GLY A 76 -1.99 -6.13 -4.64
N LEU A 77 -3.08 -5.90 -5.39
CA LEU A 77 -3.88 -4.68 -5.35
C LEU A 77 -5.37 -5.03 -5.24
N TYR A 78 -6.05 -4.40 -4.28
CA TYR A 78 -7.48 -4.54 -4.01
C TYR A 78 -8.17 -3.21 -4.28
N LEU A 79 -9.03 -3.18 -5.30
CA LEU A 79 -9.61 -1.94 -5.86
C LEU A 79 -11.13 -1.85 -5.66
N ASN A 80 -11.70 -2.70 -4.81
CA ASN A 80 -13.13 -2.66 -4.52
C ASN A 80 -13.52 -1.31 -3.92
N SER A 81 -14.74 -0.88 -4.21
CA SER A 81 -15.35 0.28 -3.54
C SER A 81 -16.04 -0.20 -2.26
N ASP A 82 -15.99 0.61 -1.21
CA ASP A 82 -16.76 0.43 0.03
C ASP A 82 -18.08 1.23 -0.03
#